data_AF-A0A934FNY9-F1
#
_entry.id   AF-A0A934FNY9-F1
#
_cell.length_a   1.000
_cell.length_b   1.000
_cell.length_c   1.000
_cell.angle_alpha   90.00
_cell.angle_beta   90.00
_cell.angle_gamma   90.00
#
_symmetry.space_group_name_H-M   'P 1'
#
loop_
_entity.id
_entity.type
_entity.pdbx_description
1 polymer ?
#
loop_
_entity_poly.entity_id
_entity_poly.type
_entity_poly.pdbx_seq_one_letter_code
_entity_poly.pdbx_strand_id
1 'polypeptide(L)'
;DAGSADVLGKLEIKEDGLYRLQLRDLFGGTRNDAANIYRLTIRQAAQDFALAAWAIHFELRNGDRNAQSKPIALRPGGTMAFDVVVIRRDGFAGDIELGMEGLPTGVTAAALKILAGQSQGKLLITASEKAPRSVGVAKIVGRAQINGATVTRPVQLASMAWPVRDASGEIPKPRLLADVPISVTDAEGAPITIAPRENKVWEVKLGEKLTIPLALTWRGEFSGTTLKLKADGAGFTAAKTPEVALKAATAEFVLDLATLKPTPGEHTIALYSGYVAKYRHNPAAVILAETAQKRADAEAAAVAAEAKKLAAEVTAAPAEKRAAVETIAKAASEKLKSAEAAKADAARRMKAATDAAAPKDIADIVVSEPIRVRVLAADRK
;
A
#
# COMPACT_ATOMS: atom_id res chain seq x y z
N ASP A 1 7.29 41.12 8.70
CA ASP A 1 6.37 40.31 9.52
C ASP A 1 6.17 38.93 8.94
N ALA A 2 6.42 37.91 9.74
CA ALA A 2 5.98 36.55 9.46
C ALA A 2 4.71 36.32 10.30
N GLY A 3 3.55 36.21 9.65
CA GLY A 3 2.25 36.01 10.31
C GLY A 3 2.04 34.58 10.80
N SER A 4 2.90 34.09 11.71
CA SER A 4 2.83 32.75 12.28
C SER A 4 2.86 32.81 13.82
N ALA A 5 2.21 31.86 14.49
CA ALA A 5 2.32 31.68 15.93
C ALA A 5 3.68 31.08 16.36
N ASP A 6 4.40 30.46 15.42
CA ASP A 6 5.78 29.97 15.59
C ASP A 6 6.63 30.53 14.45
N VAL A 7 7.28 31.66 14.70
CA VAL A 7 8.05 32.41 13.69
C VAL A 7 9.48 31.89 13.66
N LEU A 8 9.91 31.45 12.47
CA LEU A 8 11.31 31.21 12.16
C LEU A 8 11.81 32.28 11.19
N GLY A 9 12.95 32.91 11.50
CA GLY A 9 13.57 33.93 10.67
C GLY A 9 15.08 33.78 10.63
N LYS A 10 15.69 34.24 9.53
CA LYS A 10 17.15 34.37 9.38
C LYS A 10 17.51 35.84 9.35
N LEU A 11 18.42 36.24 10.23
CA LEU A 11 19.07 37.55 10.21
C LEU A 11 20.51 37.35 9.75
N GLU A 12 20.95 38.12 8.77
CA GLU A 12 22.34 38.18 8.34
C GLU A 12 23.00 39.40 8.99
N ILE A 13 24.00 39.15 9.84
CA ILE A 13 24.81 40.19 10.48
C ILE A 13 25.97 40.51 9.55
N LYS A 14 25.93 41.70 8.92
CA LYS A 14 26.92 42.11 7.91
C LYS A 14 28.14 42.78 8.53
N GLU A 15 27.99 43.40 9.70
CA GLU A 15 29.03 44.17 10.38
C GLU A 15 28.93 43.93 11.88
N ASP A 16 30.04 44.10 12.60
CA ASP A 16 30.02 44.03 14.07
C ASP A 16 29.29 45.24 14.65
N GLY A 17 28.42 45.01 15.63
CA GLY A 17 27.65 46.09 16.24
C GLY A 17 26.62 45.62 17.26
N LEU A 18 25.95 46.59 17.89
CA LEU A 18 24.86 46.33 18.82
C LEU A 18 23.53 46.24 18.05
N TYR A 19 22.93 45.05 18.05
CA TYR A 19 21.64 44.81 17.41
C TYR A 19 20.51 44.73 18.45
N ARG A 20 19.35 45.33 18.13
CA ARG A 20 18.13 45.21 18.94
C ARG A 20 17.13 44.28 18.25
N LEU A 21 16.77 43.20 18.92
CA LEU A 21 15.65 42.35 18.53
C LEU A 21 14.44 42.66 19.42
N GLN A 22 13.25 42.74 18.83
CA GLN A 22 12.00 42.94 19.56
C GLN A 22 10.99 41.87 19.14
N LEU A 23 10.44 41.15 20.12
CA LEU A 23 9.29 40.27 19.92
C LEU A 23 8.02 41.05 20.26
N ARG A 24 7.01 40.98 19.38
CA ARG A 24 5.68 41.56 19.62
C ARG A 24 4.63 40.48 19.34
N ASP A 25 3.56 40.48 20.12
CA ASP A 25 2.38 39.68 19.81
C ASP A 25 1.73 40.16 18.50
N LEU A 26 1.19 39.21 17.73
CA LEU A 26 0.55 39.45 16.43
C LEU A 26 -0.67 40.38 16.56
N PHE A 27 -1.30 40.43 17.74
CA PHE A 27 -2.45 41.29 18.04
C PHE A 27 -2.07 42.58 18.77
N GLY A 28 -0.81 43.01 18.68
CA GLY A 28 -0.37 44.32 19.18
C GLY A 28 -0.44 44.47 20.69
N GLY A 29 -0.40 43.37 21.46
CA GLY A 29 -0.41 43.40 22.93
C GLY A 29 -1.80 43.44 23.57
N THR A 30 -2.86 43.19 22.79
CA THR A 30 -4.24 43.07 23.32
C THR A 30 -4.49 41.77 24.09
N ARG A 31 -3.57 40.80 23.99
CA ARG A 31 -3.58 39.56 24.79
C ARG A 31 -2.49 39.63 25.86
N ASN A 32 -2.90 39.93 27.10
CA ASN A 32 -2.01 39.95 28.27
C ASN A 32 -2.39 38.79 29.21
N ASP A 33 -1.98 37.58 28.84
CA ASP A 33 -2.19 36.36 29.62
C ASP A 33 -0.84 35.78 30.02
N ALA A 34 -0.64 35.51 31.32
CA ALA A 34 0.59 34.92 31.85
C ALA A 34 0.88 33.51 31.31
N ALA A 35 -0.13 32.83 30.75
CA ALA A 35 0.03 31.54 30.07
C ALA A 35 0.66 31.66 28.66
N ASN A 36 0.77 32.87 28.09
CA ASN A 36 1.45 33.10 26.81
C ASN A 36 2.97 33.05 26.99
N ILE A 37 3.52 31.84 27.13
CA ILE A 37 4.96 31.61 27.30
C ILE A 37 5.63 31.59 25.92
N TYR A 38 6.44 32.60 25.65
CA TYR A 38 7.26 32.65 24.43
C TYR A 38 8.68 32.14 24.70
N ARG A 39 9.25 31.41 23.74
CA ARG A 39 10.67 31.04 23.76
C ARG A 39 11.38 31.65 22.56
N LEU A 40 12.25 32.62 22.81
CA LEU A 40 13.16 33.15 21.81
C LEU A 40 14.47 32.35 21.84
N THR A 41 14.87 31.81 20.69
CA THR A 41 16.18 31.17 20.52
C THR A 41 16.98 31.93 19.48
N ILE A 42 18.12 32.50 19.88
CA ILE A 42 19.08 33.14 18.97
C ILE A 42 20.33 32.27 18.93
N ARG A 43 20.71 31.85 17.72
CA ARG A 43 21.89 31.02 17.50
C ARG A 43 22.34 31.14 16.05
N GLN A 44 23.57 30.70 15.78
CA GLN A 44 24.01 30.48 14.41
C GLN A 44 23.10 29.45 13.71
N ALA A 45 22.91 29.65 12.41
CA ALA A 45 22.12 28.75 11.58
C ALA A 45 22.75 27.34 11.60
N ALA A 46 21.95 26.34 11.93
CA ALA A 46 22.35 24.94 11.93
C ALA A 46 21.47 24.21 10.92
N GLN A 47 21.90 24.24 9.65
CA GLN A 47 21.18 23.60 8.55
C GLN A 47 20.88 22.14 8.87
N ASP A 48 19.61 21.76 8.76
CA ASP A 48 19.14 20.41 9.02
C ASP A 48 17.76 20.20 8.37
N PHE A 49 17.22 19.00 8.52
CA PHE A 49 15.87 18.65 8.08
C PHE A 49 15.24 17.58 8.98
N ALA A 50 13.92 17.54 8.97
CA ALA A 50 13.11 16.45 9.53
C ALA A 50 12.14 15.94 8.47
N LEU A 51 11.79 14.66 8.53
CA LEU A 51 10.99 13.99 7.52
C LEU A 51 9.86 13.19 8.17
N ALA A 52 8.69 13.23 7.55
CA ALA A 52 7.57 12.34 7.87
C ALA A 52 7.00 11.75 6.58
N ALA A 53 6.45 10.54 6.66
CA ALA A 53 5.83 9.87 5.52
C ALA A 53 4.51 9.22 5.88
N TRP A 54 3.64 8.98 4.89
CA TRP A 54 2.43 8.17 5.05
C TRP A 54 2.15 7.40 3.78
N ALA A 55 1.55 6.21 3.91
CA ALA A 55 1.09 5.45 2.74
C ALA A 55 -0.11 6.15 2.10
N ILE A 56 -0.06 6.36 0.78
CA ILE A 56 -1.04 7.16 0.06
C ILE A 56 -2.33 6.38 -0.17
N HIS A 57 -3.45 6.96 0.22
CA HIS A 57 -4.78 6.59 -0.29
C HIS A 57 -5.13 7.51 -1.45
N PHE A 58 -4.76 7.11 -2.68
CA PHE A 58 -5.20 7.82 -3.87
C PHE A 58 -6.73 7.83 -3.95
N GLU A 59 -7.29 8.83 -4.62
CA GLU A 59 -8.74 8.92 -4.83
C GLU A 59 -9.28 7.63 -5.48
N LEU A 60 -10.14 6.92 -4.75
CA LEU A 60 -10.77 5.70 -5.26
C LEU A 60 -11.92 6.03 -6.23
N ARG A 61 -12.57 7.18 -6.01
CA ARG A 61 -13.72 7.68 -6.78
C ARG A 61 -13.74 9.21 -6.79
N ASN A 62 -14.48 9.80 -7.73
CA ASN A 62 -14.64 11.24 -7.76
C ASN A 62 -15.29 11.76 -6.46
N GLY A 63 -14.73 12.82 -5.88
CA GLY A 63 -15.19 13.38 -4.61
C GLY A 63 -14.79 12.57 -3.37
N ASP A 64 -13.85 11.63 -3.50
CA ASP A 64 -13.30 10.93 -2.35
C ASP A 64 -12.51 11.88 -1.44
N ARG A 65 -13.03 12.11 -0.23
CA ARG A 65 -12.43 12.96 0.80
C ARG A 65 -12.04 12.15 2.04
N ASN A 66 -11.90 10.84 1.88
CA ASN A 66 -11.52 9.97 2.97
C ASN A 66 -10.06 10.24 3.38
N ALA A 67 -9.82 10.45 4.67
CA ALA A 67 -8.49 10.37 5.26
C ALA A 67 -8.37 9.05 6.02
N GLN A 68 -7.74 8.06 5.40
CA GLN A 68 -7.62 6.71 5.93
C GLN A 68 -6.16 6.28 6.05
N SER A 69 -5.90 5.39 7.01
CA SER A 69 -4.64 4.69 7.09
C SER A 69 -4.69 3.43 6.23
N LYS A 70 -3.62 3.16 5.49
CA LYS A 70 -3.45 1.88 4.80
C LYS A 70 -2.52 0.96 5.60
N PRO A 71 -2.88 -0.32 5.79
CA PRO A 71 -1.87 -1.31 6.17
C PRO A 71 -0.84 -1.38 5.04
N ILE A 72 0.43 -1.48 5.39
CA ILE A 72 1.51 -1.67 4.42
C ILE A 72 1.60 -3.17 4.09
N ALA A 73 0.53 -3.68 3.47
CA ALA A 73 0.38 -5.07 3.09
C ALA A 73 0.34 -5.18 1.57
N LEU A 74 1.34 -5.84 1.00
CA LEU A 74 1.50 -6.02 -0.43
C LEU A 74 1.02 -7.41 -0.86
N ARG A 75 0.39 -7.45 -2.02
CA ARG A 75 0.25 -8.68 -2.82
C ARG A 75 1.44 -8.77 -3.78
N PRO A 76 1.89 -9.98 -4.18
CA PRO A 76 2.86 -10.13 -5.26
C PRO A 76 2.41 -9.38 -6.51
N GLY A 77 3.31 -8.63 -7.14
CA GLY A 77 3.02 -7.73 -8.26
C GLY A 77 2.36 -6.40 -7.85
N GLY A 78 2.18 -6.15 -6.55
CA GLY A 78 1.59 -4.92 -6.03
C GLY A 78 2.64 -3.84 -5.75
N THR A 79 2.31 -2.59 -6.06
CA THR A 79 3.10 -1.41 -5.69
C THR A 79 2.29 -0.52 -4.76
N MET A 80 2.94 0.10 -3.78
CA MET A 80 2.35 1.08 -2.89
C MET A 80 3.22 2.34 -2.84
N ALA A 81 2.57 3.50 -2.87
CA ALA A 81 3.23 4.79 -2.78
C ALA A 81 3.13 5.38 -1.37
N PHE A 82 4.17 6.11 -0.99
CA PHE A 82 4.26 6.94 0.19
C PHE A 82 4.50 8.39 -0.24
N ASP A 83 3.82 9.30 0.43
CA ASP A 83 4.21 10.70 0.45
C ASP A 83 5.27 10.88 1.51
N VAL A 84 6.30 11.66 1.21
CA VAL A 84 7.34 12.05 2.16
C VAL A 84 7.39 13.57 2.20
N VAL A 85 7.09 14.16 3.35
CA VAL A 85 7.21 15.61 3.58
C VAL A 85 8.50 15.93 4.30
N VAL A 86 9.12 17.05 3.91
CA VAL A 86 10.31 17.58 4.56
C VAL A 86 10.02 18.90 5.26
N ILE A 87 10.45 18.98 6.51
CA ILE A 87 10.58 20.21 7.27
C ILE A 87 12.05 20.63 7.19
N ARG A 88 12.35 21.62 6.35
CA ARG A 88 13.69 22.17 6.17
C ARG A 88 13.99 23.19 7.25
N ARG A 89 15.18 23.13 7.86
CA ARG A 89 15.57 24.00 8.98
C ARG A 89 16.73 24.91 8.60
N ASP A 90 16.68 26.14 9.12
CA ASP A 90 17.77 27.12 9.08
C ASP A 90 18.37 27.36 7.69
N GLY A 91 17.51 27.39 6.66
CA GLY A 91 17.92 27.65 5.29
C GLY A 91 18.53 26.46 4.57
N PHE A 92 18.45 25.24 5.12
CA PHE A 92 18.79 24.04 4.37
C PHE A 92 17.89 23.89 3.13
N ALA A 93 18.47 24.02 1.94
CA ALA A 93 17.74 23.96 0.68
C ALA A 93 18.23 22.84 -0.24
N GLY A 94 19.16 21.99 0.21
CA GLY A 94 19.77 20.94 -0.61
C GLY A 94 18.83 19.78 -0.95
N ASP A 95 19.28 18.95 -1.88
CA ASP A 95 18.63 17.68 -2.20
C ASP A 95 18.61 16.73 -0.99
N ILE A 96 17.58 15.87 -0.91
CA ILE A 96 17.51 14.78 0.07
C ILE A 96 17.27 13.49 -0.69
N GLU A 97 18.21 12.55 -0.62
CA GLU A 97 18.04 11.20 -1.12
C GLU A 97 17.19 10.38 -0.12
N LEU A 98 16.16 9.70 -0.62
CA LEU A 98 15.29 8.86 0.19
C LEU A 98 15.69 7.39 0.01
N GLY A 99 15.61 6.61 1.07
CA GLY A 99 15.88 5.17 1.02
C GLY A 99 15.04 4.38 1.99
N MET A 100 14.96 3.08 1.77
CA MET A 100 14.40 2.12 2.72
C MET A 100 15.37 0.98 2.98
N GLU A 101 15.43 0.57 4.24
CA GLU A 101 16.27 -0.51 4.73
C GLU A 101 15.40 -1.55 5.43
N GLY A 102 15.85 -2.82 5.49
CA GLY A 102 15.11 -3.88 6.17
C GLY A 102 13.81 -4.30 5.49
N LEU A 103 13.72 -4.14 4.16
CA LEU A 103 12.56 -4.60 3.39
C LEU A 103 12.42 -6.13 3.44
N PRO A 104 11.19 -6.68 3.46
CA PRO A 104 10.97 -8.12 3.34
C PRO A 104 11.52 -8.69 2.03
N THR A 105 11.83 -9.98 2.01
CA THR A 105 12.31 -10.68 0.81
C THR A 105 11.33 -10.49 -0.36
N GLY A 106 11.86 -10.11 -1.53
CA GLY A 106 11.06 -9.89 -2.73
C GLY A 106 10.38 -8.53 -2.81
N VAL A 107 10.61 -7.64 -1.84
CA VAL A 107 10.16 -6.23 -1.86
C VAL A 107 11.34 -5.31 -2.18
N THR A 108 11.13 -4.39 -3.12
CA THR A 108 12.09 -3.35 -3.49
C THR A 108 11.50 -1.97 -3.24
N ALA A 109 12.33 -1.01 -2.86
CA ALA A 109 11.93 0.39 -2.80
C ALA A 109 12.51 1.18 -3.97
N ALA A 110 11.76 2.17 -4.43
CA ALA A 110 12.21 3.18 -5.37
C ALA A 110 11.80 4.56 -4.87
N ALA A 111 12.81 5.36 -4.56
CA ALA A 111 12.72 6.80 -4.38
C ALA A 111 14.11 7.35 -4.63
N LEU A 112 14.25 8.39 -5.45
CA LEU A 112 15.59 8.88 -5.79
C LEU A 112 15.93 10.17 -5.04
N LYS A 113 14.99 11.12 -4.94
CA LYS A 113 15.35 12.44 -4.40
C LYS A 113 14.14 13.34 -4.12
N ILE A 114 14.15 14.04 -2.99
CA ILE A 114 13.44 15.31 -2.82
C ILE A 114 14.40 16.40 -3.31
N LEU A 115 14.07 17.01 -4.45
CA LEU A 115 14.92 18.04 -5.05
C LEU A 115 15.07 19.26 -4.14
N ALA A 116 16.16 20.00 -4.35
CA ALA A 116 16.47 21.24 -3.68
C ALA A 116 15.26 22.19 -3.65
N GLY A 117 15.00 22.76 -2.47
CA GLY A 117 13.87 23.66 -2.22
C GLY A 117 12.47 23.02 -2.20
N GLN A 118 12.31 21.76 -2.63
CA GLN A 118 11.00 21.09 -2.58
C GLN A 118 10.67 20.62 -1.16
N SER A 119 9.37 20.65 -0.82
CA SER A 119 8.83 20.27 0.50
C SER A 119 8.24 18.86 0.56
N GLN A 120 8.15 18.17 -0.58
CA GLN A 120 7.54 16.86 -0.71
C GLN A 120 8.28 15.98 -1.73
N GLY A 121 8.26 14.68 -1.50
CA GLY A 121 8.70 13.66 -2.44
C GLY A 121 7.84 12.40 -2.36
N LYS A 122 8.16 11.44 -3.21
CA LYS A 122 7.46 10.16 -3.31
C LYS A 122 8.42 9.02 -3.06
N LEU A 123 7.93 7.98 -2.42
CA LEU A 123 8.62 6.72 -2.21
C LEU A 123 7.69 5.56 -2.56
N LEU A 124 8.14 4.67 -3.41
CA LEU A 124 7.36 3.50 -3.82
C LEU A 124 8.00 2.24 -3.26
N ILE A 125 7.18 1.28 -2.88
CA ILE A 125 7.61 -0.09 -2.64
C ILE A 125 6.84 -1.03 -3.55
N THR A 126 7.53 -1.99 -4.14
CA THR A 126 6.97 -2.99 -5.06
C THR A 126 7.32 -4.38 -4.54
N ALA A 127 6.31 -5.23 -4.36
CA ALA A 127 6.53 -6.66 -4.18
C ALA A 127 6.61 -7.30 -5.58
N SER A 128 7.71 -8.01 -5.86
CA SER A 128 7.84 -8.75 -7.12
C SER A 128 6.70 -9.76 -7.29
N GLU A 129 6.41 -10.15 -8.54
CA GLU A 129 5.40 -11.17 -8.88
C GLU A 129 5.61 -12.52 -8.17
N LYS A 130 6.84 -12.79 -7.73
CA LYS A 130 7.23 -14.03 -7.03
C LYS A 130 7.62 -13.78 -5.56
N ALA A 131 7.26 -12.62 -5.00
CA ALA A 131 7.60 -12.30 -3.63
C ALA A 131 6.97 -13.33 -2.67
N PRO A 132 7.76 -13.98 -1.80
CA PRO A 132 7.23 -14.96 -0.86
C PRO A 132 6.46 -14.27 0.26
N ARG A 133 5.57 -15.03 0.93
CA ARG A 133 4.95 -14.56 2.17
C ARG A 133 6.01 -14.21 3.20
N SER A 134 5.95 -12.98 3.67
CA SER A 134 6.96 -12.44 4.57
C SER A 134 6.42 -11.27 5.37
N VAL A 135 7.10 -10.97 6.47
CA VAL A 135 6.87 -9.76 7.27
C VAL A 135 8.23 -9.20 7.67
N GLY A 136 8.34 -7.88 7.72
CA GLY A 136 9.55 -7.18 8.12
C GLY A 136 9.23 -5.83 8.73
N VAL A 137 10.15 -5.31 9.54
CA VAL A 137 10.09 -3.96 10.07
C VAL A 137 11.16 -3.14 9.37
N ALA A 138 10.73 -2.31 8.42
CA ALA A 138 11.61 -1.49 7.63
C ALA A 138 11.98 -0.18 8.36
N LYS A 139 13.00 0.50 7.84
CA LYS A 139 13.32 1.88 8.19
C LYS A 139 13.30 2.73 6.92
N ILE A 140 12.71 3.91 6.99
CA ILE A 140 12.79 4.91 5.93
C ILE A 140 13.82 5.96 6.37
N VAL A 141 14.74 6.33 5.48
CA VAL A 141 15.85 7.24 5.75
C VAL A 141 15.92 8.34 4.69
N GLY A 142 16.29 9.54 5.12
CA GLY A 142 16.66 10.65 4.24
C GLY A 142 18.12 11.03 4.44
N ARG A 143 18.87 11.20 3.35
CA ARG A 143 20.29 11.55 3.34
C ARG A 143 20.51 12.84 2.59
N ALA A 144 21.31 13.75 3.15
CA ALA A 144 21.71 14.97 2.44
C ALA A 144 23.13 15.39 2.81
N GLN A 145 23.74 16.17 1.93
CA GLN A 145 25.01 16.85 2.22
C GLN A 145 24.73 18.14 2.99
N ILE A 146 25.33 18.28 4.17
CA ILE A 146 25.28 19.49 4.99
C ILE A 146 26.71 19.80 5.41
N ASN A 147 27.19 21.00 5.05
CA ASN A 147 28.56 21.46 5.35
C ASN A 147 29.65 20.46 4.95
N GLY A 148 29.48 19.80 3.80
CA GLY A 148 30.44 18.81 3.27
C GLY A 148 30.32 17.39 3.87
N ALA A 149 29.45 17.18 4.85
CA ALA A 149 29.22 15.87 5.47
C ALA A 149 27.86 15.28 5.09
N THR A 150 27.79 13.95 4.96
CA THR A 150 26.52 13.24 4.79
C THR A 150 25.78 13.15 6.12
N VAL A 151 24.61 13.76 6.18
CA VAL A 151 23.70 13.71 7.31
C VAL A 151 22.54 12.78 6.97
N THR A 152 22.32 11.78 7.82
CA THR A 152 21.17 10.86 7.72
C THR A 152 20.14 11.19 8.79
N ARG A 153 18.86 11.21 8.41
CA ARG A 153 17.71 11.41 9.31
C ARG A 153 16.68 10.30 9.10
N PRO A 154 16.04 9.79 10.16
CA PRO A 154 14.91 8.90 10.01
C PRO A 154 13.72 9.66 9.43
N VAL A 155 12.94 8.98 8.59
CA VAL A 155 11.63 9.45 8.14
C VAL A 155 10.58 8.81 9.05
N GLN A 156 9.85 9.63 9.79
CA GLN A 156 8.84 9.15 10.73
C GLN A 156 7.57 8.74 9.98
N LEU A 157 7.14 7.50 10.10
CA LEU A 157 5.88 7.07 9.51
C LEU A 157 4.70 7.65 10.29
N ALA A 158 3.70 8.15 9.57
CA ALA A 158 2.49 8.72 10.10
C ALA A 158 1.28 7.91 9.60
N SER A 159 0.26 7.86 10.44
CA SER A 159 -1.00 7.17 10.16
C SER A 159 -2.12 7.93 10.86
N MET A 160 -3.33 7.93 10.29
CA MET A 160 -4.50 8.50 10.95
C MET A 160 -4.80 7.74 12.25
N ALA A 161 -5.06 8.47 13.33
CA ALA A 161 -5.45 7.89 14.62
C ALA A 161 -6.79 7.14 14.52
N TRP A 162 -7.70 7.64 13.68
CA TRP A 162 -8.94 7.00 13.26
C TRP A 162 -9.25 7.40 11.80
N PRO A 163 -9.98 6.56 11.03
CA PRO A 163 -10.37 6.93 9.68
C PRO A 163 -11.39 8.07 9.70
N VAL A 164 -11.19 9.07 8.84
CA VAL A 164 -12.14 10.17 8.60
C VAL A 164 -12.78 9.96 7.24
N ARG A 165 -14.12 9.96 7.19
CA ARG A 165 -14.86 9.74 5.93
C ARG A 165 -14.89 10.99 5.03
N ASP A 166 -14.90 12.16 5.64
CA ASP A 166 -14.95 13.43 4.92
C ASP A 166 -14.06 14.47 5.61
N ALA A 167 -12.84 14.62 5.11
CA ALA A 167 -11.86 15.56 5.62
C ALA A 167 -12.24 17.04 5.43
N SER A 168 -13.34 17.34 4.73
CA SER A 168 -13.88 18.71 4.65
C SER A 168 -14.73 19.10 5.85
N GLY A 169 -15.32 18.12 6.55
CA GLY A 169 -16.16 18.34 7.74
C GLY A 169 -15.49 17.95 9.06
N GLU A 170 -14.45 17.11 9.03
CA GLU A 170 -13.69 16.68 10.19
C GLU A 170 -12.20 16.80 9.91
N ILE A 171 -11.47 17.46 10.82
CA ILE A 171 -10.02 17.64 10.69
C ILE A 171 -9.31 16.31 10.97
N PRO A 172 -8.57 15.73 10.01
CA PRO A 172 -7.83 14.49 10.24
C PRO A 172 -6.79 14.64 11.35
N LYS A 173 -6.74 13.64 12.25
CA LYS A 173 -5.76 13.59 13.35
C LYS A 173 -4.71 12.51 13.11
N PRO A 174 -3.55 12.82 12.51
CA PRO A 174 -2.46 11.87 12.37
C PRO A 174 -1.77 11.60 13.71
N ARG A 175 -1.10 10.45 13.77
CA ARG A 175 -0.12 10.07 14.80
C ARG A 175 1.12 9.51 14.13
N LEU A 176 2.28 9.69 14.77
CA LEU A 176 3.50 9.00 14.36
C LEU A 176 3.46 7.54 14.82
N LEU A 177 4.06 6.66 14.03
CA LEU A 177 4.27 5.26 14.33
C LEU A 177 5.74 5.04 14.70
N ALA A 178 5.99 4.06 15.59
CA ALA A 178 7.34 3.71 16.00
C ALA A 178 8.12 2.96 14.90
N ASP A 179 7.39 2.18 14.10
CA ASP A 179 7.93 1.21 13.16
C ASP A 179 7.25 1.31 11.78
N VAL A 180 7.89 0.75 10.75
CA VAL A 180 7.34 0.60 9.39
C VAL A 180 7.11 -0.89 9.11
N PRO A 181 6.00 -1.49 9.58
CA PRO A 181 5.72 -2.91 9.37
C PRO A 181 5.28 -3.13 7.93
N ILE A 182 5.98 -4.00 7.19
CA ILE A 182 5.65 -4.37 5.82
C ILE A 182 5.38 -5.87 5.77
N SER A 183 4.25 -6.27 5.20
CA SER A 183 3.93 -7.68 4.97
C SER A 183 3.65 -7.97 3.50
N VAL A 184 4.05 -9.15 3.05
CA VAL A 184 3.68 -9.71 1.75
C VAL A 184 2.84 -10.96 1.98
N THR A 185 1.71 -11.08 1.28
CA THR A 185 0.90 -12.31 1.26
C THR A 185 1.33 -13.23 0.11
N ASP A 186 1.12 -14.53 0.24
CA ASP A 186 1.21 -15.51 -0.85
C ASP A 186 -0.16 -16.09 -1.24
N ALA A 187 -1.23 -15.67 -0.55
CA ALA A 187 -2.57 -16.20 -0.78
C ALA A 187 -3.18 -15.71 -2.10
N GLU A 188 -2.77 -14.53 -2.58
CA GLU A 188 -3.26 -13.93 -3.82
C GLU A 188 -2.29 -12.88 -4.38
N GLY A 189 -2.21 -12.78 -5.71
CA GLY A 189 -1.49 -11.72 -6.41
C GLY A 189 -2.31 -10.44 -6.57
N ALA A 190 -1.66 -9.33 -6.93
CA ALA A 190 -2.35 -8.10 -7.26
C ALA A 190 -3.33 -8.31 -8.44
N PRO A 191 -4.60 -7.86 -8.35
CA PRO A 191 -5.56 -8.03 -9.44
C PRO A 191 -5.06 -7.42 -10.75
N ILE A 192 -4.37 -6.28 -10.68
CA ILE A 192 -3.72 -5.67 -11.83
C ILE A 192 -2.32 -5.20 -11.44
N THR A 193 -1.36 -5.41 -12.36
CA THR A 193 0.00 -4.87 -12.27
C THR A 193 0.26 -4.04 -13.51
N ILE A 194 0.89 -2.88 -13.32
CA ILE A 194 1.27 -1.96 -14.40
C ILE A 194 2.76 -1.68 -14.25
N ALA A 195 3.54 -1.85 -15.31
CA ALA A 195 4.97 -1.57 -15.30
C ALA A 195 5.44 -0.99 -16.64
N PRO A 196 6.50 -0.16 -16.68
CA PRO A 196 7.16 0.15 -17.94
C PRO A 196 7.73 -1.14 -18.55
N ARG A 197 7.64 -1.29 -19.88
CA ARG A 197 8.16 -2.50 -20.57
C ARG A 197 9.67 -2.64 -20.45
N GLU A 198 10.38 -1.53 -20.23
CA GLU A 198 11.81 -1.49 -19.94
C GLU A 198 12.05 -0.79 -18.61
N ASN A 199 12.73 -1.47 -17.68
CA ASN A 199 13.16 -0.88 -16.42
C ASN A 199 14.50 -0.14 -16.58
N LYS A 200 14.42 1.06 -17.15
CA LYS A 200 15.56 1.96 -17.33
C LYS A 200 15.23 3.38 -16.84
N VAL A 201 16.25 4.23 -16.80
CA VAL A 201 16.05 5.68 -16.68
C VAL A 201 15.75 6.20 -18.09
N TRP A 202 14.54 6.72 -18.29
CA TRP A 202 14.12 7.32 -19.55
C TRP A 202 14.65 8.74 -19.63
N GLU A 203 15.44 9.05 -20.66
CA GLU A 203 16.02 10.38 -20.84
C GLU A 203 15.25 11.19 -21.87
N VAL A 204 15.03 12.47 -21.61
CA VAL A 204 14.34 13.40 -22.52
C VAL A 204 14.78 14.83 -22.23
N LYS A 205 14.90 15.68 -23.27
CA LYS A 205 15.19 17.10 -23.09
C LYS A 205 13.93 17.88 -22.72
N LEU A 206 14.10 18.90 -21.88
CA LEU A 206 13.01 19.82 -21.54
C LEU A 206 12.44 20.46 -22.83
N GLY A 207 11.12 20.38 -23.01
CA GLY A 207 10.43 20.85 -24.21
C GLY A 207 10.07 19.76 -25.23
N GLU A 208 10.61 18.55 -25.09
CA GLU A 208 10.30 17.43 -25.98
C GLU A 208 9.18 16.53 -25.43
N LYS A 209 8.74 15.56 -26.25
CA LYS A 209 7.81 14.52 -25.83
C LYS A 209 8.55 13.21 -25.57
N LEU A 210 8.13 12.49 -24.54
CA LEU A 210 8.64 11.15 -24.20
C LEU A 210 7.47 10.17 -24.16
N THR A 211 7.53 9.11 -24.95
CA THR A 211 6.55 8.01 -24.93
C THR A 211 7.13 6.82 -24.20
N ILE A 212 6.46 6.38 -23.13
CA ILE A 212 6.85 5.24 -22.31
C ILE A 212 5.86 4.09 -22.56
N PRO A 213 6.31 2.96 -23.13
CA PRO A 213 5.46 1.79 -23.31
C PRO A 213 5.26 1.07 -21.98
N LEU A 214 4.01 0.72 -21.69
CA LEU A 214 3.59 0.04 -20.47
C LEU A 214 3.14 -1.40 -20.78
N ALA A 215 3.43 -2.31 -19.85
CA ALA A 215 2.84 -3.64 -19.77
C ALA A 215 1.79 -3.65 -18.65
N LEU A 216 0.65 -4.29 -18.92
CA LEU A 216 -0.43 -4.47 -17.97
C LEU A 216 -0.76 -5.95 -17.86
N THR A 217 -0.74 -6.47 -16.62
CA THR A 217 -1.14 -7.85 -16.34
C THR A 217 -2.40 -7.85 -15.50
N TRP A 218 -3.45 -8.49 -16.01
CA TRP A 218 -4.78 -8.54 -15.40
C TRP A 218 -5.03 -9.94 -14.83
N ARG A 219 -5.49 -10.00 -13.58
CA ARG A 219 -5.81 -11.22 -12.83
C ARG A 219 -7.19 -11.04 -12.22
N GLY A 220 -8.15 -11.83 -12.71
CA GLY A 220 -9.53 -11.79 -12.24
C GLY A 220 -10.48 -11.05 -13.18
N GLU A 221 -11.66 -10.75 -12.65
CA GLU A 221 -12.75 -10.14 -13.39
C GLU A 221 -12.95 -8.69 -12.93
N PHE A 222 -13.25 -7.80 -13.86
CA PHE A 222 -13.31 -6.35 -13.64
C PHE A 222 -14.62 -5.77 -14.17
N SER A 223 -15.09 -4.71 -13.53
CA SER A 223 -16.29 -3.97 -13.91
C SER A 223 -15.91 -2.65 -14.60
N GLY A 224 -16.62 -2.29 -15.67
CA GLY A 224 -16.37 -1.09 -16.48
C GLY A 224 -15.84 -1.42 -17.88
N THR A 225 -15.32 -0.40 -18.58
CA THR A 225 -14.79 -0.53 -19.95
C THR A 225 -13.35 -0.03 -20.07
N THR A 226 -13.00 1.02 -19.34
CA THR A 226 -11.68 1.66 -19.37
C THR A 226 -11.14 1.99 -17.98
N LEU A 227 -9.82 2.13 -17.89
CA LEU A 227 -9.07 2.54 -16.71
C LEU A 227 -8.31 3.82 -17.05
N LYS A 228 -8.43 4.85 -16.20
CA LYS A 228 -7.76 6.15 -16.39
C LYS A 228 -6.53 6.25 -15.49
N LEU A 229 -5.34 6.20 -16.08
CA LEU A 229 -4.07 6.16 -15.37
C LEU A 229 -3.56 7.57 -15.06
N LYS A 230 -3.89 8.11 -13.89
CA LYS A 230 -3.42 9.44 -13.46
C LYS A 230 -1.94 9.35 -13.10
N ALA A 231 -1.17 10.37 -13.43
CA ALA A 231 0.22 10.46 -13.05
C ALA A 231 0.37 11.08 -11.65
N ASP A 232 1.35 10.57 -10.90
CA ASP A 232 1.81 11.11 -9.64
C ASP A 232 3.33 11.22 -9.64
N GLY A 233 3.86 12.30 -9.07
CA GLY A 233 5.28 12.65 -9.13
C GLY A 233 5.50 14.15 -9.27
N ALA A 234 6.58 14.66 -8.67
CA ALA A 234 6.89 16.10 -8.67
C ALA A 234 7.06 16.63 -10.10
N GLY A 235 6.23 17.60 -10.50
CA GLY A 235 6.23 18.16 -11.86
C GLY A 235 5.48 17.34 -12.92
N PHE A 236 4.85 16.22 -12.56
CA PHE A 236 4.19 15.31 -13.51
C PHE A 236 2.70 15.06 -13.22
N THR A 237 2.14 15.58 -12.13
CA THR A 237 0.72 15.37 -11.76
C THR A 237 -0.28 15.90 -12.79
N ALA A 238 0.13 16.87 -13.61
CA ALA A 238 -0.67 17.43 -14.70
C ALA A 238 -0.49 16.71 -16.05
N ALA A 239 0.24 15.57 -16.08
CA ALA A 239 0.45 14.82 -17.31
C ALA A 239 -0.87 14.30 -17.88
N LYS A 240 -0.94 14.23 -19.21
CA LYS A 240 -2.11 13.69 -19.91
C LYS A 240 -2.37 12.27 -19.43
N THR A 241 -3.58 12.03 -18.91
CA THR A 241 -4.01 10.75 -18.35
C THR A 241 -4.29 9.75 -19.49
N PRO A 242 -3.54 8.64 -19.61
CA PRO A 242 -3.86 7.57 -20.55
C PRO A 242 -5.17 6.88 -20.14
N GLU A 243 -6.01 6.61 -21.14
CA GLU A 243 -7.22 5.80 -20.98
C GLU A 243 -6.98 4.44 -21.62
N VAL A 244 -7.09 3.38 -20.83
CA VAL A 244 -6.71 2.02 -21.21
C VAL A 244 -7.94 1.12 -21.15
N ALA A 245 -8.23 0.41 -22.24
CA ALA A 245 -9.31 -0.59 -22.24
C ALA A 245 -9.02 -1.70 -21.23
N LEU A 246 -10.04 -2.19 -20.52
CA LEU A 246 -9.87 -3.33 -19.62
C LEU A 246 -9.35 -4.54 -20.39
N LYS A 247 -8.45 -5.30 -19.75
CA LYS A 247 -7.73 -6.47 -20.34
C LYS A 247 -6.73 -6.14 -21.44
N ALA A 248 -6.52 -4.87 -21.80
CA ALA A 248 -5.44 -4.50 -22.72
C ALA A 248 -4.08 -4.87 -22.10
N ALA A 249 -3.24 -5.58 -22.84
CA ALA A 249 -1.92 -6.02 -22.35
C ALA A 249 -0.88 -4.88 -22.33
N THR A 250 -1.14 -3.80 -23.07
CA THR A 250 -0.20 -2.70 -23.26
C THR A 250 -0.91 -1.35 -23.29
N ALA A 251 -0.19 -0.31 -22.91
CA ALA A 251 -0.61 1.09 -23.06
C ALA A 251 0.62 1.97 -23.31
N GLU A 252 0.40 3.20 -23.76
CA GLU A 252 1.46 4.21 -23.89
C GLU A 252 1.20 5.36 -22.93
N PHE A 253 2.26 5.81 -22.25
CA PHE A 253 2.24 7.01 -21.43
C PHE A 253 3.09 8.09 -22.08
N VAL A 254 2.44 9.15 -22.56
CA VAL A 254 3.10 10.25 -23.27
C VAL A 254 3.27 11.43 -22.32
N LEU A 255 4.51 11.80 -22.07
CA LEU A 255 4.91 12.99 -21.33
C LEU A 255 5.21 14.12 -22.31
N ASP A 256 4.56 15.26 -22.12
CA ASP A 256 4.80 16.49 -22.88
C ASP A 256 5.55 17.48 -22.00
N LEU A 257 6.88 17.55 -22.15
CA LEU A 257 7.72 18.36 -21.26
C LEU A 257 7.66 19.85 -21.61
N ALA A 258 7.18 20.22 -22.81
CA ALA A 258 6.87 21.63 -23.13
C ALA A 258 5.70 22.15 -22.29
N THR A 259 4.71 21.29 -22.04
CA THR A 259 3.53 21.61 -21.24
C THR A 259 3.83 21.47 -19.74
N LEU A 260 4.50 20.39 -19.33
CA LEU A 260 4.74 20.08 -17.91
C LEU A 260 5.82 20.95 -17.27
N LYS A 261 6.87 21.33 -18.03
CA LYS A 261 8.00 22.13 -17.56
C LYS A 261 8.59 21.67 -16.22
N PRO A 262 8.84 20.35 -16.00
CA PRO A 262 9.43 19.87 -14.76
C PRO A 262 10.85 20.43 -14.59
N THR A 263 11.32 20.53 -13.35
CA THR A 263 12.72 20.91 -13.07
C THR A 263 13.68 19.90 -13.70
N PRO A 264 14.77 20.30 -14.36
CA PRO A 264 15.79 19.36 -14.82
C PRO A 264 16.34 18.50 -13.68
N GLY A 265 16.66 17.24 -13.98
CA GLY A 265 17.11 16.25 -13.00
C GLY A 265 16.37 14.93 -13.11
N GLU A 266 16.60 14.04 -12.15
CA GLU A 266 15.92 12.75 -12.07
C GLU A 266 14.62 12.83 -11.29
N HIS A 267 13.60 12.17 -11.82
CA HIS A 267 12.26 12.10 -11.28
C HIS A 267 11.81 10.66 -11.20
N THR A 268 11.02 10.37 -10.17
CA THR A 268 10.29 9.11 -10.06
C THR A 268 8.80 9.42 -10.20
N ILE A 269 8.16 8.77 -11.15
CA ILE A 269 6.75 8.92 -11.48
C ILE A 269 6.05 7.59 -11.23
N ALA A 270 4.81 7.65 -10.74
CA ALA A 270 3.91 6.52 -10.68
C ALA A 270 2.65 6.84 -11.49
N LEU A 271 2.02 5.80 -12.05
CA LEU A 271 0.66 5.90 -12.54
C LEU A 271 -0.28 5.23 -11.55
N TYR A 272 -1.46 5.78 -11.33
CA TYR A 272 -2.45 5.19 -10.43
C TYR A 272 -3.86 5.30 -10.98
N SER A 273 -4.73 4.40 -10.52
CA SER A 273 -6.16 4.44 -10.84
C SER A 273 -6.97 3.63 -9.84
N GLY A 274 -8.19 4.07 -9.57
CA GLY A 274 -9.21 3.24 -8.90
C GLY A 274 -9.85 2.29 -9.91
N TYR A 275 -10.13 1.06 -9.49
CA TYR A 275 -10.83 0.06 -10.30
C TYR A 275 -11.81 -0.76 -9.45
N VAL A 276 -12.76 -1.42 -10.11
CA VAL A 276 -13.67 -2.37 -9.47
C VAL A 276 -13.38 -3.78 -10.00
N ALA A 277 -13.14 -4.72 -9.09
CA ALA A 277 -12.86 -6.12 -9.40
C ALA A 277 -13.77 -7.07 -8.62
N LYS A 278 -14.01 -8.26 -9.18
CA LYS A 278 -14.66 -9.38 -8.47
C LYS A 278 -13.63 -10.07 -7.59
N TYR A 279 -13.79 -9.90 -6.29
CA TYR A 279 -12.96 -10.54 -5.28
C TYR A 279 -13.64 -11.79 -4.72
N ARG A 280 -12.84 -12.84 -4.50
CA ARG A 280 -13.28 -14.08 -3.85
C ARG A 280 -12.40 -14.31 -2.62
N HIS A 281 -13.01 -14.41 -1.45
CA HIS A 281 -12.27 -14.68 -0.22
C HIS A 281 -11.87 -16.16 -0.14
N ASN A 282 -10.58 -16.43 0.03
CA ASN A 282 -10.01 -17.77 0.29
C ASN A 282 -10.59 -18.89 -0.61
N PRO A 283 -10.45 -18.81 -1.94
CA PRO A 283 -10.97 -19.82 -2.86
C PRO A 283 -10.37 -21.22 -2.63
N ALA A 284 -9.15 -21.31 -2.10
CA ALA A 284 -8.51 -22.58 -1.75
C ALA A 284 -9.28 -23.36 -0.66
N ALA A 285 -9.95 -22.66 0.27
CA ALA A 285 -10.78 -23.32 1.29
C ALA A 285 -11.97 -24.06 0.68
N VAL A 286 -12.51 -23.61 -0.46
CA VAL A 286 -13.58 -24.31 -1.18
C VAL A 286 -13.09 -25.66 -1.68
N ILE A 287 -11.89 -25.69 -2.29
CA ILE A 287 -11.28 -26.92 -2.81
C ILE A 287 -11.01 -27.91 -1.67
N LEU A 288 -10.47 -27.42 -0.55
CA LEU A 288 -10.22 -28.25 0.63
C LEU A 288 -11.52 -28.80 1.23
N ALA A 289 -12.56 -27.97 1.33
CA ALA A 289 -13.85 -28.38 1.88
C ALA A 289 -14.59 -29.36 0.95
N GLU A 290 -14.53 -29.17 -0.37
CA GLU A 290 -15.07 -30.11 -1.36
C GLU A 290 -14.37 -31.47 -1.25
N THR A 291 -13.04 -31.48 -1.12
CA THR A 291 -12.26 -32.72 -0.95
C THR A 291 -12.65 -33.44 0.33
N ALA A 292 -12.80 -32.70 1.44
CA ALA A 292 -13.23 -33.26 2.72
C ALA A 292 -14.67 -33.80 2.66
N GLN A 293 -15.58 -33.11 1.98
CA GLN A 293 -16.96 -33.56 1.77
C GLN A 293 -17.01 -34.86 0.97
N LYS A 294 -16.32 -34.94 -0.17
CA LYS A 294 -16.24 -36.16 -0.99
C LYS A 294 -15.71 -37.35 -0.19
N ARG A 295 -14.70 -37.14 0.66
CA ARG A 295 -14.16 -38.17 1.55
C ARG A 295 -15.19 -38.62 2.58
N ALA A 296 -15.87 -37.68 3.25
CA ALA A 296 -16.87 -38.00 4.26
C ALA A 296 -18.10 -38.71 3.65
N ASP A 297 -18.52 -38.31 2.45
CA ASP A 297 -19.60 -38.98 1.70
C ASP A 297 -19.24 -40.43 1.37
N ALA A 298 -18.01 -40.67 0.89
CA ALA A 298 -17.54 -42.02 0.58
C ALA A 298 -17.41 -42.90 1.83
N GLU A 299 -16.91 -42.36 2.94
CA GLU A 299 -16.78 -43.07 4.21
C GLU A 299 -18.16 -43.42 4.81
N ALA A 300 -19.09 -42.46 4.82
CA ALA A 300 -20.46 -42.69 5.28
C ALA A 300 -21.15 -43.77 4.43
N ALA A 301 -20.97 -43.74 3.10
CA ALA A 301 -21.52 -44.76 2.21
C ALA A 301 -20.92 -46.16 2.48
N ALA A 302 -19.61 -46.25 2.69
CA ALA A 302 -18.93 -47.52 3.00
C ALA A 302 -19.39 -48.08 4.36
N VAL A 303 -19.45 -47.24 5.39
CA VAL A 303 -19.93 -47.64 6.73
C VAL A 303 -21.41 -48.00 6.70
N ALA A 304 -22.23 -47.31 5.90
CA ALA A 304 -23.64 -47.65 5.72
C ALA A 304 -23.82 -49.03 5.07
N ALA A 305 -23.01 -49.34 4.04
CA ALA A 305 -23.02 -50.65 3.39
C ALA A 305 -22.65 -51.77 4.37
N GLU A 306 -21.59 -51.58 5.17
CA GLU A 306 -21.15 -52.56 6.17
C GLU A 306 -22.16 -52.72 7.31
N ALA A 307 -22.72 -51.62 7.82
CA ALA A 307 -23.77 -51.67 8.84
C ALA A 307 -25.01 -52.41 8.34
N LYS A 308 -25.41 -52.21 7.08
CA LYS A 308 -26.52 -52.93 6.44
C LYS A 308 -26.23 -54.42 6.30
N LYS A 309 -25.01 -54.78 5.91
CA LYS A 309 -24.57 -56.19 5.81
C LYS A 309 -24.61 -56.87 7.17
N LEU A 310 -24.01 -56.26 8.20
CA LEU A 310 -23.97 -56.81 9.56
C LEU A 310 -25.37 -56.92 10.18
N ALA A 311 -26.27 -55.98 9.89
CA ALA A 311 -27.67 -56.08 10.31
C ALA A 311 -28.39 -57.29 9.69
N ALA A 312 -28.12 -57.61 8.42
CA ALA A 312 -28.66 -58.80 7.78
C ALA A 312 -28.08 -60.09 8.39
N GLU A 313 -26.80 -60.10 8.76
CA GLU A 313 -26.16 -61.25 9.42
C GLU A 313 -26.80 -61.57 10.79
N VAL A 314 -27.26 -60.56 11.55
CA VAL A 314 -28.01 -60.80 12.80
C VAL A 314 -29.28 -61.62 12.56
N THR A 315 -29.97 -61.38 11.43
CA THR A 315 -31.19 -62.13 11.08
C THR A 315 -30.91 -63.55 10.58
N ALA A 316 -29.72 -63.79 10.02
CA ALA A 316 -29.31 -65.08 9.47
C ALA A 316 -28.50 -65.96 10.46
N ALA A 317 -28.05 -65.41 11.59
CA ALA A 317 -27.17 -66.10 12.54
C ALA A 317 -27.89 -67.18 13.39
N PRO A 318 -27.26 -68.36 13.59
CA PRO A 318 -27.73 -69.37 14.55
C PRO A 318 -27.83 -68.82 15.99
N ALA A 319 -28.74 -69.37 16.80
CA ALA A 319 -29.05 -68.88 18.15
C ALA A 319 -27.81 -68.71 19.05
N GLU A 320 -26.85 -69.63 18.95
CA GLU A 320 -25.60 -69.66 19.74
C GLU A 320 -24.63 -68.50 19.39
N LYS A 321 -24.69 -67.97 18.16
CA LYS A 321 -23.79 -66.90 17.67
C LYS A 321 -24.48 -65.53 17.58
N ARG A 322 -25.81 -65.50 17.70
CA ARG A 322 -26.63 -64.30 17.49
C ARG A 322 -26.24 -63.13 18.38
N ALA A 323 -25.95 -63.38 19.67
CA ALA A 323 -25.56 -62.34 20.62
C ALA A 323 -24.21 -61.67 20.25
N ALA A 324 -23.25 -62.43 19.72
CA ALA A 324 -21.97 -61.91 19.28
C ALA A 324 -22.12 -61.03 18.02
N VAL A 325 -22.90 -61.50 17.03
CA VAL A 325 -23.19 -60.74 15.79
C VAL A 325 -24.00 -59.48 16.09
N GLU A 326 -24.94 -59.53 17.03
CA GLU A 326 -25.73 -58.36 17.44
C GLU A 326 -24.85 -57.26 18.08
N THR A 327 -23.84 -57.65 18.87
CA THR A 327 -22.87 -56.71 19.45
C THR A 327 -22.06 -56.00 18.35
N ILE A 328 -21.61 -56.75 17.34
CA ILE A 328 -20.86 -56.20 16.19
C ILE A 328 -21.75 -55.27 15.36
N ALA A 329 -23.01 -55.65 15.11
CA ALA A 329 -23.97 -54.82 14.39
C ALA A 329 -24.31 -53.51 15.14
N LYS A 330 -24.40 -53.54 16.48
CA LYS A 330 -24.55 -52.34 17.30
C LYS A 330 -23.36 -51.39 17.15
N ALA A 331 -22.13 -51.91 17.23
CA ALA A 331 -20.92 -51.11 17.02
C ALA A 331 -20.85 -50.52 15.60
N ALA A 332 -21.28 -51.27 14.57
CA ALA A 332 -21.36 -50.75 13.20
C ALA A 332 -22.43 -49.67 13.04
N SER A 333 -23.58 -49.80 13.72
CA SER A 333 -24.62 -48.76 13.76
C SER A 333 -24.13 -47.47 14.44
N GLU A 334 -23.36 -47.57 15.53
CA GLU A 334 -22.74 -46.41 16.17
C GLU A 334 -21.71 -45.73 15.27
N LYS A 335 -20.86 -46.52 14.58
CA LYS A 335 -19.95 -45.99 13.56
C LYS A 335 -20.70 -45.28 12.43
N LEU A 336 -21.83 -45.83 11.96
CA LEU A 336 -22.67 -45.17 10.96
C LEU A 336 -23.18 -43.81 11.45
N LYS A 337 -23.66 -43.71 12.71
CA LYS A 337 -24.08 -42.43 13.29
C LYS A 337 -22.96 -41.40 13.28
N SER A 338 -21.74 -41.81 13.66
CA SER A 338 -20.58 -40.90 13.64
C SER A 338 -20.18 -40.48 12.22
N ALA A 339 -20.24 -41.39 11.24
CA ALA A 339 -19.91 -41.11 9.85
C ALA A 339 -20.94 -40.16 9.19
N GLU A 340 -22.24 -40.34 9.46
CA GLU A 340 -23.29 -39.42 8.99
C GLU A 340 -23.18 -38.03 9.65
N ALA A 341 -22.79 -37.96 10.94
CA ALA A 341 -22.50 -36.68 11.59
C ALA A 341 -21.29 -35.97 10.93
N ALA A 342 -20.20 -36.70 10.68
CA ALA A 342 -19.02 -36.17 10.00
C ALA A 342 -19.34 -35.70 8.57
N LYS A 343 -20.17 -36.44 7.83
CA LYS A 343 -20.69 -36.05 6.52
C LYS A 343 -21.51 -34.76 6.58
N ALA A 344 -22.44 -34.65 7.54
CA ALA A 344 -23.24 -33.44 7.72
C ALA A 344 -22.37 -32.21 8.05
N ASP A 345 -21.35 -32.39 8.90
CA ASP A 345 -20.40 -31.33 9.23
C ASP A 345 -19.53 -30.94 8.04
N ALA A 346 -19.05 -31.90 7.24
CA ALA A 346 -18.28 -31.63 6.03
C ALA A 346 -19.12 -30.86 5.00
N ALA A 347 -20.39 -31.23 4.79
CA ALA A 347 -21.32 -30.50 3.94
C ALA A 347 -21.57 -29.07 4.44
N ARG A 348 -21.71 -28.86 5.76
CA ARG A 348 -21.84 -27.52 6.35
C ARG A 348 -20.60 -26.67 6.11
N ARG A 349 -19.40 -27.24 6.27
CA ARG A 349 -18.13 -26.55 6.02
C ARG A 349 -17.97 -26.19 4.54
N MET A 350 -18.35 -27.07 3.62
CA MET A 350 -18.33 -26.77 2.18
C MET A 350 -19.29 -25.64 1.83
N LYS A 351 -20.52 -25.66 2.35
CA LYS A 351 -21.47 -24.54 2.18
C LYS A 351 -20.89 -23.24 2.71
N ALA A 352 -20.36 -23.22 3.93
CA ALA A 352 -19.78 -22.02 4.53
C ALA A 352 -18.57 -21.48 3.73
N ALA A 353 -17.68 -22.37 3.26
CA ALA A 353 -16.55 -21.98 2.42
C ALA A 353 -17.02 -21.40 1.08
N THR A 354 -18.05 -22.00 0.46
CA THR A 354 -18.63 -21.53 -0.81
C THR A 354 -19.30 -20.16 -0.64
N ASP A 355 -20.11 -19.98 0.41
CA ASP A 355 -20.77 -18.72 0.72
C ASP A 355 -19.74 -17.61 1.00
N ALA A 356 -18.66 -17.92 1.70
CA ALA A 356 -17.57 -16.97 1.97
C ALA A 356 -16.79 -16.60 0.70
N ALA A 357 -16.56 -17.55 -0.20
CA ALA A 357 -15.84 -17.35 -1.46
C ALA A 357 -16.71 -16.80 -2.60
N ALA A 358 -17.99 -16.52 -2.34
CA ALA A 358 -18.88 -15.91 -3.32
C ALA A 358 -18.29 -14.58 -3.83
N PRO A 359 -18.24 -14.36 -5.16
CA PRO A 359 -17.60 -13.19 -5.74
C PRO A 359 -18.36 -11.91 -5.35
N LYS A 360 -17.62 -10.89 -4.90
CA LYS A 360 -18.16 -9.58 -4.55
C LYS A 360 -17.38 -8.50 -5.28
N ASP A 361 -18.07 -7.43 -5.69
CA ASP A 361 -17.38 -6.25 -6.20
C ASP A 361 -16.64 -5.56 -5.05
N ILE A 362 -15.35 -5.33 -5.26
CA ILE A 362 -14.54 -4.47 -4.41
C ILE A 362 -13.97 -3.35 -5.26
N ALA A 363 -13.83 -2.18 -4.65
CA ALA A 363 -13.08 -1.07 -5.22
C ALA A 363 -11.66 -1.11 -4.64
N ASP A 364 -10.65 -1.05 -5.50
CA ASP A 364 -9.24 -1.07 -5.11
C ASP A 364 -8.46 -0.08 -5.99
N ILE A 365 -7.20 0.18 -5.62
CA ILE A 365 -6.32 1.15 -6.30
C ILE A 365 -5.13 0.38 -6.86
N VAL A 366 -4.84 0.59 -8.13
CA VAL A 366 -3.57 0.17 -8.72
C VAL A 366 -2.59 1.33 -8.68
N VAL A 367 -1.35 1.02 -8.36
CA VAL A 367 -0.20 1.91 -8.56
C VAL A 367 0.78 1.14 -9.43
N SER A 368 1.32 1.79 -10.47
CA SER A 368 2.33 1.17 -11.33
C SER A 368 3.64 0.99 -10.58
N GLU A 369 4.48 0.09 -11.09
CA GLU A 369 5.90 0.12 -10.79
C GLU A 369 6.51 1.51 -11.09
N PRO A 370 7.60 1.88 -10.39
CA PRO A 370 8.23 3.18 -10.54
C PRO A 370 8.76 3.41 -11.95
N ILE A 371 8.44 4.57 -12.53
CA ILE A 371 8.97 5.04 -13.80
C ILE A 371 10.03 6.11 -13.49
N ARG A 372 11.28 5.85 -13.89
CA ARG A 372 12.40 6.77 -13.68
C ARG A 372 12.62 7.61 -14.94
N VAL A 373 12.56 8.93 -14.81
CA VAL A 373 12.77 9.87 -15.92
C VAL A 373 13.87 10.85 -15.57
N ARG A 374 14.86 11.01 -16.44
CA ARG A 374 15.88 12.06 -16.35
C ARG A 374 15.56 13.15 -17.35
N VAL A 375 15.22 14.32 -16.84
CA VAL A 375 14.95 15.52 -17.61
C VAL A 375 16.25 16.29 -17.80
N LEU A 376 16.72 16.37 -19.03
CA LEU A 376 17.89 17.16 -19.40
C LEU A 376 17.48 18.63 -19.61
N ALA A 377 18.37 19.57 -19.31
CA ALA A 377 18.13 20.97 -19.62
C ALA A 377 17.90 21.17 -21.13
N ALA A 378 17.07 22.15 -21.49
CA ALA A 378 16.97 22.56 -22.88
C ALA A 378 18.31 23.12 -23.37
N ASP A 379 18.65 22.87 -24.63
CA ASP A 379 19.83 23.48 -25.24
C ASP A 379 19.70 25.01 -25.13
N ARG A 380 20.75 25.71 -24.69
CA ARG A 380 20.75 27.18 -24.67
C ARG A 380 20.65 27.65 -26.12
N LYS A 381 19.55 28.32 -26.46
CA LYS A 381 19.40 29.00 -27.75
C LYS A 381 20.33 30.20 -27.86
#